data_AF-A0A5C3LGB3-F1
#
_entry.id   AF-A0A5C3LGB3-F1
#
_cell.length_a   1.000
_cell.length_b   1.000
_cell.length_c   1.000
_cell.angle_alpha   90.00
_cell.angle_beta   90.00
_cell.angle_gamma   90.00
#
_symmetry.space_group_name_H-M   'P 1'
#
loop_
_entity.id
_entity.type
_entity.pdbx_description
1 polymer ?
#
loop_
_entity_poly.entity_id
_entity_poly.type
_entity_poly.pdbx_seq_one_letter_code
_entity_poly.pdbx_strand_id
1 'polypeptide(L)'
;MSTVFGQAIAQDHHAVYALRDQYLAAAGQVDQQHALAQQLMWEIARHVASEEILVHPLCVKYAGEEMGGKLAEFDGLEHAAVRENLVKLMELDAAPGELQFDDMLEKVLGDLHRHNDSEEASDVPTLEK
;
A
#
# COMPACT_ATOMS: atom_id res chain seq x y z
N MET A 1 -21.58 -4.92 8.65
CA MET A 1 -21.14 -3.54 8.94
C MET A 1 -19.66 -3.65 9.24
N SER A 2 -18.81 -2.85 8.58
CA SER A 2 -17.36 -2.88 8.87
C SER A 2 -17.10 -2.42 10.29
N THR A 3 -16.22 -3.13 11.00
CA THR A 3 -15.83 -2.80 12.38
C THR A 3 -14.82 -1.64 12.39
N VAL A 4 -14.38 -1.22 13.58
CA VAL A 4 -13.29 -0.23 13.71
C VAL A 4 -12.01 -0.70 13.02
N PHE A 5 -11.76 -2.02 12.97
CA PHE A 5 -10.59 -2.59 12.31
C PHE A 5 -10.62 -2.35 10.80
N GLY A 6 -11.65 -2.84 10.09
CA GLY A 6 -11.77 -2.65 8.64
C GLY A 6 -11.88 -1.18 8.24
N GLN A 7 -12.48 -0.33 9.08
CA GLN A 7 -12.48 1.12 8.85
C GLN A 7 -11.08 1.73 8.92
N ALA A 8 -10.22 1.26 9.82
CA ALA A 8 -8.85 1.77 9.93
C ALA A 8 -8.00 1.36 8.71
N ILE A 9 -8.15 0.12 8.25
CA ILE A 9 -7.49 -0.40 7.04
C ILE A 9 -7.92 0.39 5.80
N ALA A 10 -9.24 0.50 5.56
CA ALA A 10 -9.76 1.26 4.41
C ALA A 10 -9.37 2.75 4.44
N GLN A 11 -9.30 3.37 5.64
CA GLN A 11 -8.81 4.75 5.78
C GLN A 11 -7.33 4.87 5.39
N ASP A 12 -6.52 3.86 5.70
CA ASP A 12 -5.12 3.80 5.31
C ASP A 12 -4.96 3.78 3.79
N HIS A 13 -5.75 2.94 3.12
CA HIS A 13 -5.80 2.85 1.66
C HIS A 13 -6.19 4.18 1.03
N HIS A 14 -7.28 4.78 1.53
CA HIS A 14 -7.77 6.06 1.03
C HIS A 14 -6.75 7.19 1.21
N ALA A 15 -5.97 7.18 2.29
CA ALA A 15 -4.92 8.19 2.50
C ALA A 15 -3.84 8.13 1.40
N VAL A 16 -3.42 6.92 1.01
CA VAL A 16 -2.46 6.73 -0.09
C VAL A 16 -3.04 7.24 -1.42
N TYR A 17 -4.29 6.90 -1.73
CA TYR A 17 -4.92 7.34 -2.99
C TYR A 17 -5.15 8.86 -3.04
N ALA A 18 -5.54 9.46 -1.91
CA ALA A 18 -5.70 10.90 -1.82
C ALA A 18 -4.35 11.63 -1.99
N LEU A 19 -3.24 11.06 -1.52
CA LEU A 19 -1.90 11.61 -1.73
C LEU A 19 -1.47 11.49 -3.20
N ARG A 20 -1.80 10.39 -3.88
CA ARG A 20 -1.61 10.26 -5.33
C ARG A 20 -2.37 11.35 -6.09
N ASP A 21 -3.65 11.56 -5.78
CA ASP A 21 -4.45 12.59 -6.46
C ASP A 21 -3.87 13.99 -6.26
N GLN A 22 -3.38 14.28 -5.04
CA GLN A 22 -2.66 15.53 -4.75
C GLN A 22 -1.36 15.64 -5.55
N TYR A 23 -0.59 14.55 -5.66
CA TYR A 23 0.65 14.49 -6.44
C TYR A 23 0.39 14.85 -7.91
N LEU A 24 -0.63 14.25 -8.52
CA LEU A 24 -1.04 14.54 -9.90
C LEU A 24 -1.52 15.98 -10.07
N ALA A 25 -2.28 16.51 -9.11
CA ALA A 25 -2.74 17.90 -9.12
C ALA A 25 -1.59 18.91 -8.96
N ALA A 26 -0.47 18.51 -8.36
CA ALA A 26 0.72 19.33 -8.19
C ALA A 26 1.65 19.34 -9.42
N ALA A 27 1.26 18.73 -10.54
CA ALA A 27 2.08 18.69 -11.76
C ALA A 27 2.57 20.09 -12.18
N GLY A 28 3.88 20.21 -12.40
CA GLY A 28 4.55 21.47 -12.73
C GLY A 28 4.89 22.36 -11.53
N GLN A 29 4.42 22.02 -10.32
CA GLN A 29 4.83 22.65 -9.05
C GLN A 29 5.92 21.80 -8.39
N VAL A 30 7.13 21.89 -8.92
CA VAL A 30 8.27 20.99 -8.62
C VAL A 30 8.44 20.70 -7.12
N ASP A 31 8.53 21.72 -6.27
CA ASP A 31 8.75 21.54 -4.83
C ASP A 31 7.58 20.81 -4.14
N GLN A 32 6.35 21.14 -4.53
CA GLN A 32 5.15 20.50 -3.98
C GLN A 32 5.03 19.05 -4.46
N GLN A 33 5.27 18.81 -5.75
CA GLN A 33 5.23 17.48 -6.35
C GLN A 33 6.30 16.57 -5.70
N HIS A 34 7.50 17.09 -5.45
CA HIS A 34 8.57 16.38 -4.75
C HIS A 34 8.23 16.07 -3.27
N ALA A 35 7.61 17.02 -2.56
CA ALA A 35 7.16 16.79 -1.18
C ALA A 35 6.08 15.70 -1.12
N LEU A 36 5.10 15.75 -2.02
CA LEU A 36 4.02 14.77 -2.11
C LEU A 36 4.53 13.38 -2.51
N ALA A 37 5.48 13.28 -3.44
CA ALA A 37 6.10 12.00 -3.80
C ALA A 37 6.79 11.34 -2.60
N GLN A 38 7.57 12.10 -1.83
CA GLN A 38 8.22 11.58 -0.62
C GLN A 38 7.20 11.13 0.42
N GLN A 39 6.15 11.91 0.66
CA GLN A 39 5.08 11.52 1.59
C GLN A 39 4.36 10.26 1.10
N LEU A 40 4.08 10.15 -0.19
CA LEU A 40 3.44 8.98 -0.77
C LEU A 40 4.30 7.72 -0.61
N MET A 41 5.60 7.80 -0.89
CA MET A 41 6.53 6.68 -0.65
C MET A 41 6.58 6.28 0.82
N TRP A 42 6.54 7.25 1.74
CA TRP A 42 6.50 6.98 3.18
C TRP A 42 5.21 6.27 3.61
N GLU A 43 4.05 6.74 3.14
CA GLU A 43 2.77 6.12 3.50
C GLU A 43 2.65 4.71 2.93
N ILE A 44 3.13 4.45 1.71
CA ILE A 44 3.18 3.10 1.12
C ILE A 44 4.06 2.18 1.98
N ALA A 45 5.27 2.63 2.35
CA ALA A 45 6.18 1.83 3.18
C ALA A 45 5.61 1.55 4.57
N ARG A 46 4.98 2.56 5.19
CA ARG A 46 4.34 2.43 6.50
C ARG A 46 3.18 1.44 6.45
N HIS A 47 2.34 1.52 5.43
CA HIS A 47 1.18 0.66 5.23
C HIS A 47 1.58 -0.82 5.20
N VAL A 48 2.42 -1.22 4.23
CA VAL A 48 2.86 -2.62 4.09
C VAL A 48 3.59 -3.14 5.33
N ALA A 49 4.42 -2.31 5.96
CA ALA A 49 5.13 -2.71 7.18
C ALA A 49 4.17 -2.87 8.37
N SER A 50 3.14 -2.02 8.48
CA SER A 50 2.17 -2.09 9.57
C SER A 50 1.35 -3.35 9.49
N GLU A 51 0.96 -3.77 8.29
CA GLU A 51 0.18 -4.98 8.07
C GLU A 51 1.00 -6.25 8.32
N GLU A 52 2.24 -6.31 7.86
CA GLU A 52 3.13 -7.44 8.18
C GLU A 52 3.36 -7.59 9.68
N ILE A 53 3.46 -6.48 10.42
CA ILE A 53 3.71 -6.48 11.87
C ILE A 53 2.43 -6.78 12.66
N LEU A 54 1.28 -6.29 12.20
CA LEU A 54 0.03 -6.31 12.98
C LEU A 54 -1.03 -7.21 12.35
N VAL A 55 -1.35 -7.04 11.08
CA VAL A 55 -2.47 -7.73 10.42
C VAL A 55 -2.13 -9.19 10.14
N HIS A 56 -0.95 -9.51 9.61
CA HIS A 56 -0.58 -10.90 9.29
C HIS A 56 -0.62 -11.82 10.54
N PRO A 57 -0.11 -11.42 11.72
CA PRO A 57 -0.31 -12.19 12.95
C PRO A 57 -1.79 -12.32 13.37
N LEU A 58 -2.62 -11.31 13.11
CA LEU A 58 -4.06 -11.38 13.38
C LEU A 58 -4.78 -12.34 12.43
N CYS A 59 -4.33 -12.46 11.17
CA CYS A 59 -4.80 -13.49 10.23
C CYS A 59 -4.65 -14.88 10.84
N VAL A 60 -3.44 -15.23 11.28
CA VAL A 60 -3.17 -16.53 11.92
C VAL A 60 -3.97 -16.70 13.20
N LYS A 61 -4.02 -15.66 14.04
CA LYS A 61 -4.71 -15.72 15.33
C LYS A 61 -6.22 -15.97 15.21
N TYR A 62 -6.89 -15.32 14.27
CA TYR A 62 -8.36 -15.37 14.16
C TYR A 62 -8.86 -16.36 13.11
N ALA A 63 -8.11 -16.61 12.04
CA ALA A 63 -8.47 -17.56 10.99
C ALA A 63 -7.76 -18.93 11.13
N GLY A 64 -6.85 -19.07 12.10
CA GLY A 64 -6.07 -20.28 12.34
C GLY A 64 -4.89 -20.45 11.37
N GLU A 65 -4.00 -21.41 11.67
CA GLU A 65 -2.75 -21.61 10.93
C GLU A 65 -2.96 -21.90 9.44
N GLU A 66 -3.95 -22.74 9.09
CA GLU A 66 -4.12 -23.17 7.71
C GLU A 66 -4.66 -22.05 6.81
N MET A 67 -5.75 -21.38 7.22
CA MET A 67 -6.34 -20.30 6.44
C MET A 67 -5.56 -19.01 6.64
N GLY A 68 -5.38 -18.58 7.90
CA GLY A 68 -4.69 -17.35 8.23
C GLY A 68 -3.22 -17.33 7.81
N GLY A 69 -2.54 -18.48 7.86
CA GLY A 69 -1.17 -18.60 7.34
C GLY A 69 -1.10 -18.42 5.83
N LYS A 70 -2.07 -18.94 5.08
CA LYS A 70 -2.15 -18.74 3.62
C LYS A 70 -2.47 -17.29 3.25
N LEU A 71 -3.35 -16.62 4.00
CA LEU A 71 -3.62 -15.19 3.80
C LEU A 71 -2.35 -14.37 4.03
N ALA A 72 -1.71 -14.53 5.19
CA ALA A 72 -0.47 -13.83 5.52
C ALA A 72 0.69 -14.12 4.54
N GLU A 73 0.80 -15.35 4.03
CA GLU A 73 1.79 -15.69 3.00
C GLU A 73 1.49 -15.00 1.67
N PHE A 74 0.23 -15.01 1.24
CA PHE A 74 -0.20 -14.37 0.00
C PHE A 74 0.04 -12.85 0.05
N ASP A 75 -0.44 -12.18 1.10
CA ASP A 75 -0.28 -10.74 1.28
C ASP A 75 1.20 -10.35 1.39
N GLY A 76 2.01 -11.16 2.09
CA GLY A 76 3.44 -10.96 2.19
C GLY A 76 4.17 -11.02 0.84
N LEU A 77 3.70 -11.83 -0.11
CA LEU A 77 4.25 -11.88 -1.48
C LEU A 77 3.86 -10.63 -2.28
N GLU A 78 2.62 -10.15 -2.14
CA GLU A 78 2.17 -8.91 -2.78
C GLU A 78 2.93 -7.69 -2.23
N HIS A 79 3.07 -7.60 -0.90
CA HIS A 79 3.87 -6.56 -0.25
C HIS A 79 5.35 -6.63 -0.65
N ALA A 80 5.92 -7.82 -0.82
CA ALA A 80 7.29 -7.96 -1.32
C ALA A 80 7.45 -7.33 -2.70
N ALA A 81 6.50 -7.54 -3.61
CA ALA A 81 6.51 -6.92 -4.93
C ALA A 81 6.40 -5.38 -4.86
N VAL A 82 5.53 -4.86 -3.99
CA VAL A 82 5.40 -3.41 -3.73
C VAL A 82 6.73 -2.84 -3.21
N ARG A 83 7.34 -3.47 -2.20
CA ARG A 83 8.62 -3.04 -1.63
C ARG A 83 9.75 -3.06 -2.66
N GLU A 84 9.87 -4.12 -3.45
CA GLU A 84 10.89 -4.20 -4.49
C GLU A 84 10.76 -3.07 -5.51
N ASN A 85 9.54 -2.72 -5.92
CA ASN A 85 9.33 -1.62 -6.86
C ASN A 85 9.51 -0.26 -6.20
N LEU A 86 9.20 -0.12 -4.91
CA LEU A 86 9.50 1.10 -4.14
C LEU A 86 11.02 1.33 -4.01
N VAL A 87 11.80 0.26 -3.77
CA VAL A 87 13.27 0.34 -3.77
C VAL A 87 13.79 0.77 -5.13
N LYS A 88 13.30 0.14 -6.22
CA LYS A 88 13.68 0.55 -7.58
C LYS A 88 13.34 2.02 -7.85
N LEU A 89 12.17 2.49 -7.41
CA LEU A 89 11.76 3.90 -7.53
C LEU A 89 12.75 4.84 -6.81
N MET A 90 13.18 4.50 -5.59
CA MET A 90 14.14 5.29 -4.82
C MET A 90 15.55 5.30 -5.42
N GLU A 91 15.91 4.27 -6.17
CA GLU A 91 17.21 4.14 -6.85
C GLU A 91 17.22 4.75 -8.27
N LEU A 92 16.06 5.18 -8.80
CA LEU A 92 15.97 5.80 -10.12
C LEU A 92 16.72 7.14 -10.14
N ASP A 93 17.49 7.34 -11.22
CA ASP A 93 18.04 8.65 -11.58
C ASP A 93 16.98 9.45 -12.37
N ALA A 94 15.83 9.68 -11.75
CA ALA A 94 14.70 10.43 -12.29
C ALA A 94 13.98 11.19 -11.18
N ALA A 95 13.55 12.42 -11.47
CA ALA A 95 12.83 13.26 -10.50
C ALA A 95 11.30 13.08 -10.60
N PRO A 96 10.55 13.33 -9.51
CA PRO A 96 9.09 13.42 -9.57
C PRO A 96 8.59 14.37 -10.67
N GLY A 97 7.64 13.91 -11.49
CA GLY A 97 7.13 14.59 -12.68
C GLY A 97 7.87 14.25 -13.97
N GLU A 98 8.98 13.51 -13.90
CA GLU A 98 9.60 12.89 -15.06
C GLU A 98 8.94 11.54 -15.37
N LEU A 99 8.75 11.25 -16.66
CA LEU A 99 8.02 10.06 -17.12
C LEU A 99 8.50 8.75 -16.46
N GLN A 100 9.82 8.57 -16.33
CA GLN A 100 10.38 7.34 -15.74
C GLN A 100 10.04 7.19 -14.25
N PHE A 101 10.05 8.30 -13.50
CA PHE A 101 9.66 8.30 -12.10
C PHE A 101 8.16 8.04 -11.96
N ASP A 102 7.34 8.77 -12.73
CA ASP A 102 5.89 8.69 -12.70
C ASP A 102 5.40 7.28 -13.10
N ASP A 103 5.97 6.67 -14.13
CA ASP A 103 5.63 5.31 -14.55
C ASP A 103 5.96 4.27 -13.48
N MET A 104 7.10 4.41 -12.80
CA MET A 104 7.49 3.50 -11.71
C MET A 104 6.62 3.72 -10.47
N LEU A 105 6.29 4.97 -10.12
CA LEU A 105 5.39 5.28 -9.03
C LEU A 105 3.99 4.70 -9.28
N GLU A 106 3.44 4.86 -10.49
CA GLU A 106 2.17 4.26 -10.88
C GLU A 106 2.22 2.73 -10.86
N LYS A 107 3.36 2.13 -11.17
CA LYS A 107 3.54 0.68 -11.00
C LYS A 107 3.43 0.28 -9.53
N VAL A 108 4.14 0.96 -8.62
CA VAL A 108 4.07 0.69 -7.16
C VAL A 108 2.64 0.82 -6.66
N LEU A 109 1.96 1.92 -7.01
CA LEU A 109 0.57 2.18 -6.63
C LEU A 109 -0.39 1.14 -7.21
N GLY A 110 -0.18 0.72 -8.46
CA GLY A 110 -1.02 -0.28 -9.10
C GLY A 110 -0.86 -1.67 -8.48
N ASP A 111 0.35 -2.03 -8.04
CA ASP A 111 0.59 -3.25 -7.27
C ASP A 111 -0.09 -3.18 -5.91
N LEU A 112 0.06 -2.05 -5.20
CA LEU A 112 -0.59 -1.83 -3.91
C LEU A 112 -2.13 -1.83 -4.01
N HIS A 113 -2.69 -1.17 -5.02
CA HIS A 113 -4.15 -1.09 -5.17
C HIS A 113 -4.79 -2.48 -5.35
N ARG A 114 -4.14 -3.37 -6.11
CA ARG A 114 -4.61 -4.76 -6.26
C ARG A 114 -4.56 -5.54 -4.96
N HIS A 115 -3.51 -5.34 -4.17
CA HIS A 115 -3.41 -5.91 -2.84
C HIS A 115 -4.57 -5.44 -1.95
N ASN A 116 -4.76 -4.12 -1.84
CA ASN A 116 -5.81 -3.51 -1.02
C ASN A 116 -7.22 -4.00 -1.42
N ASP A 117 -7.49 -4.13 -2.73
CA ASP A 117 -8.75 -4.69 -3.24
C ASP A 117 -8.97 -6.14 -2.78
N SER A 118 -7.91 -6.96 -2.78
CA SER A 118 -7.95 -8.34 -2.29
C SER A 118 -8.23 -8.37 -0.79
N GLU A 119 -7.48 -7.57 -0.02
CA GLU A 119 -7.57 -7.52 1.44
C GLU A 119 -8.97 -7.07 1.91
N GLU A 120 -9.53 -6.02 1.31
CA GLU A 120 -10.88 -5.54 1.63
C GLU A 120 -11.97 -6.55 1.23
N ALA A 121 -11.75 -7.34 0.18
CA ALA A 121 -12.71 -8.32 -0.31
C ALA A 121 -12.67 -9.67 0.43
N SER A 122 -11.50 -10.06 0.95
CA SER A 122 -11.24 -11.39 1.51
C SER A 122 -10.89 -11.34 3.00
N ASP A 123 -9.87 -10.58 3.35
CA ASP A 123 -9.15 -10.76 4.60
C ASP A 123 -9.84 -10.01 5.71
N VAL A 124 -10.14 -8.72 5.50
CA VAL A 124 -10.93 -7.92 6.44
C VAL A 124 -12.27 -8.60 6.79
N PRO A 125 -13.10 -9.07 5.84
CA PRO A 125 -14.32 -9.81 6.16
C PRO A 125 -14.09 -11.12 6.92
N THR A 126 -12.93 -11.75 6.77
CA THR A 126 -12.57 -12.97 7.49
C THR A 126 -12.19 -12.68 8.94
N LEU A 127 -11.51 -11.58 9.20
CA LEU A 127 -11.05 -11.17 10.53
C LEU A 127 -12.14 -10.50 11.38
N GLU A 128 -13.20 -9.98 10.77
CA GLU A 128 -14.29 -9.29 11.46
C GLU A 128 -15.46 -10.20 11.89
N LYS A 129 -15.34 -11.52 11.72
CA LYS A 129 -16.37 -12.51 12.11
C LYS A 129 -16.28 -12.89 13.58
#